data_AF-A0A536KH68-F1
#
_entry.id   AF-A0A536KH68-F1
#
_cell.length_a   1.000
_cell.length_b   1.000
_cell.length_c   1.000
_cell.angle_alpha   90.00
_cell.angle_beta   90.00
_cell.angle_gamma   90.00
#
_symmetry.space_group_name_H-M   'P 1'
#
loop_
_entity.id
_entity.type
_entity.pdbx_description
1 polymer ?
#
loop_
_entity_poly.entity_id
_entity_poly.type
_entity_poly.pdbx_seq_one_letter_code
_entity_poly.pdbx_strand_id
1 'polypeptide(L)'
;MRRARAALLSMLGLCLIAAGPEVAAASPPDLANVLIDPPSADFQAVPNGGSGKFGPQDADAIASNSTDGAAAKQRLTKDQFTRGYEKGWVQQSTGLVLVEGAYEFKLNSGARDYFSASKSGDSSNSDFKGFFDTPGLSPAYGAHFKSSDGFPSDAVVFVKGNLNLVVVMGNRSGVDSSRVLAQAKAQFSSAPANTLPQPGASSSASGVNPLALGIFTGAVLVVAVLASVVALFLRRRTPGQAAAAAAPPLTLSGDGRYWWDGGGWHDTENSVPPGVQRSPDGAYWYDGSRWRLVPGWQPRP
;
A
#
# COMPACT_ATOMS: atom_id res chain seq x y z
N MET A 1 -56.19 67.42 1.89
CA MET A 1 -54.72 67.49 2.15
C MET A 1 -54.43 66.91 3.53
N ARG A 2 -53.30 66.20 3.69
CA ARG A 2 -52.74 65.52 4.91
C ARG A 2 -53.35 64.13 5.18
N ARG A 3 -52.72 63.02 4.76
CA ARG A 3 -51.60 62.23 5.35
C ARG A 3 -51.94 61.54 6.69
N ALA A 4 -51.93 60.21 6.72
CA ALA A 4 -51.12 59.38 7.65
C ALA A 4 -51.24 57.87 7.33
N ARG A 5 -50.12 57.17 7.50
CA ARG A 5 -49.85 55.74 7.21
C ARG A 5 -50.07 54.86 8.45
N ALA A 6 -50.40 53.59 8.24
CA ALA A 6 -50.04 52.45 9.10
C ALA A 6 -50.36 51.15 8.31
N ALA A 7 -49.71 49.99 8.43
CA ALA A 7 -48.40 49.55 8.90
C ALA A 7 -48.39 48.05 8.53
N LEU A 8 -47.59 47.61 7.54
CA LEU A 8 -47.50 46.20 7.16
C LEU A 8 -46.38 45.56 8.01
N LEU A 9 -46.73 44.67 8.95
CA LEU A 9 -45.74 43.86 9.67
C LEU A 9 -45.32 42.67 8.79
N SER A 10 -44.07 42.69 8.33
CA SER A 10 -43.39 41.52 7.76
C SER A 10 -42.88 40.63 8.90
N MET A 11 -43.41 39.41 9.02
CA MET A 11 -42.79 38.36 9.83
C MET A 11 -41.60 37.77 9.06
N LEU A 12 -40.38 38.15 9.45
CA LEU A 12 -39.18 37.38 9.13
C LEU A 12 -38.97 36.35 10.24
N GLY A 13 -39.28 35.08 9.95
CA GLY A 13 -38.89 33.96 10.81
C GLY A 13 -37.40 33.68 10.64
N LEU A 14 -36.61 34.00 11.66
CA LEU A 14 -35.19 33.69 11.72
C LEU A 14 -35.02 32.23 12.15
N CYS A 15 -34.75 31.32 11.21
CA CYS A 15 -34.29 29.96 11.55
C CYS A 15 -32.88 30.06 12.16
N LEU A 16 -32.77 29.95 13.49
CA LEU A 16 -31.49 29.67 14.13
C LEU A 16 -31.08 28.23 13.79
N ILE A 17 -30.13 28.09 12.85
CA ILE A 17 -29.38 26.85 12.69
C ILE A 17 -28.37 26.82 13.83
N ALA A 18 -28.62 25.97 14.83
CA ALA A 18 -27.64 25.69 15.88
C ALA A 18 -26.46 24.94 15.24
N ALA A 19 -25.37 25.64 14.95
CA ALA A 19 -24.09 25.04 14.62
C ALA A 19 -23.57 24.32 15.88
N GLY A 20 -23.79 23.01 15.95
CA GLY A 20 -23.11 22.16 16.92
C GLY A 20 -21.60 22.18 16.67
N PRO A 21 -20.76 21.91 17.68
CA PRO A 21 -19.33 21.85 17.49
C PRO A 21 -19.00 20.76 16.45
N GLU A 22 -18.43 21.16 15.31
CA GLU A 22 -17.75 20.25 14.39
C GLU A 22 -16.59 19.62 15.16
N VAL A 23 -16.78 18.37 15.60
CA VAL A 23 -15.68 17.55 16.05
C VAL A 23 -14.81 17.32 14.81
N ALA A 24 -13.66 18.00 14.75
CA ALA A 24 -12.70 17.80 13.68
C ALA A 24 -12.42 16.30 13.56
N ALA A 25 -12.77 15.71 12.41
CA ALA A 25 -12.50 14.32 12.15
C ALA A 25 -11.00 14.09 12.27
N ALA A 26 -10.59 13.16 13.15
CA ALA A 26 -9.19 12.77 13.27
C ALA A 26 -8.66 12.36 11.88
N SER A 27 -7.46 12.80 11.53
CA SER A 27 -6.84 12.41 10.27
C SER A 27 -6.74 10.88 10.19
N PRO A 28 -7.01 10.26 9.02
CA PRO A 28 -6.84 8.83 8.85
C PRO A 28 -5.42 8.39 9.24
N PRO A 29 -5.25 7.22 9.87
CA PRO A 29 -3.93 6.71 10.23
C PRO A 29 -3.07 6.50 8.97
N ASP A 30 -1.76 6.60 9.12
CA ASP A 30 -0.82 6.18 8.07
C ASP A 30 -0.89 4.65 7.91
N LEU A 31 -1.10 4.19 6.67
CA LEU A 31 -1.16 2.75 6.36
C LEU A 31 0.18 2.05 6.62
N ALA A 32 1.30 2.78 6.60
CA ALA A 32 2.59 2.23 7.01
C ALA A 32 2.57 1.72 8.46
N ASN A 33 1.74 2.33 9.32
CA ASN A 33 1.58 1.97 10.72
C ASN A 33 0.47 0.92 10.97
N VAL A 34 -0.26 0.53 9.93
CA VAL A 34 -1.21 -0.59 9.97
C VAL A 34 -0.48 -1.93 9.80
N LEU A 35 0.63 -1.93 9.07
CA LEU A 35 1.51 -3.08 8.92
C LEU A 35 2.36 -3.26 10.18
N ILE A 36 2.67 -4.51 10.52
CA ILE A 36 3.40 -4.84 11.75
C ILE A 36 4.87 -5.11 11.45
N ASP A 37 5.69 -5.14 12.50
CA ASP A 37 7.08 -5.55 12.38
C ASP A 37 7.18 -7.05 12.02
N PRO A 38 8.28 -7.47 11.36
CA PRO A 38 8.51 -8.86 11.04
C PRO A 38 8.60 -9.73 12.30
N PRO A 39 8.42 -11.07 12.18
CA PRO A 39 8.42 -11.98 13.33
C PRO A 39 9.68 -11.95 14.22
N SER A 40 10.80 -11.44 13.69
CA SER A 40 12.08 -11.37 14.38
C SER A 40 12.96 -10.24 13.85
N ALA A 41 13.88 -9.76 14.69
CA ALA A 41 14.75 -8.62 14.40
C ALA A 41 15.84 -8.88 13.34
N ASP A 42 16.01 -10.12 12.91
CA ASP A 42 16.97 -10.51 11.86
C ASP A 42 16.44 -10.34 10.43
N PHE A 43 15.18 -9.92 10.30
CA PHE A 43 14.62 -9.41 9.06
C PHE A 43 15.09 -7.99 8.80
N GLN A 44 15.66 -7.77 7.61
CA GLN A 44 16.04 -6.44 7.15
C GLN A 44 15.01 -5.91 6.16
N ALA A 45 14.53 -4.69 6.39
CA ALA A 45 13.58 -4.04 5.50
C ALA A 45 14.20 -3.81 4.12
N VAL A 46 13.40 -4.06 3.07
CA VAL A 46 13.73 -3.65 1.71
C VAL A 46 13.34 -2.18 1.55
N PRO A 47 14.25 -1.32 1.04
CA PRO A 47 13.93 0.09 0.85
C PRO A 47 12.74 0.33 -0.10
N ASN A 48 11.96 1.38 0.18
CA ASN A 48 10.87 1.84 -0.67
C ASN A 48 11.38 2.27 -2.06
N GLY A 49 10.53 2.12 -3.09
CA GLY A 49 10.84 2.53 -4.46
C GLY A 49 11.93 1.71 -5.16
N GLY A 50 12.55 0.73 -4.48
CA GLY A 50 13.49 -0.21 -5.08
C GLY A 50 12.82 -1.20 -6.03
N SER A 51 13.51 -2.29 -6.36
CA SER A 51 13.02 -3.35 -7.24
C SER A 51 11.67 -3.98 -6.84
N GLY A 52 11.27 -3.85 -5.58
CA GLY A 52 9.98 -4.31 -5.09
C GLY A 52 8.85 -3.29 -5.15
N LYS A 53 9.10 -2.05 -5.58
CA LYS A 53 8.13 -0.93 -5.55
C LYS A 53 7.40 -0.77 -4.21
N PHE A 54 8.04 -1.14 -3.09
CA PHE A 54 7.49 -1.00 -1.75
C PHE A 54 7.25 0.46 -1.38
N GLY A 55 6.37 0.68 -0.41
CA GLY A 55 5.88 1.98 0.02
C GLY A 55 4.44 2.23 -0.42
N PRO A 56 4.03 3.51 -0.55
CA PRO A 56 2.69 3.89 -0.95
C PRO A 56 2.30 3.31 -2.32
N GLN A 57 1.09 2.76 -2.40
CA GLN A 57 0.49 2.23 -3.61
C GLN A 57 -0.73 3.07 -3.99
N ASP A 58 -0.74 3.62 -5.19
CA ASP A 58 -1.94 4.20 -5.79
C ASP A 58 -2.59 3.23 -6.78
N ALA A 59 -3.72 3.63 -7.37
CA ALA A 59 -4.44 2.77 -8.31
C ALA A 59 -3.62 2.45 -9.57
N ASP A 60 -2.72 3.34 -9.95
CA ASP A 60 -1.87 3.19 -11.14
C ASP A 60 -0.72 2.21 -10.86
N ALA A 61 -0.10 2.30 -9.69
CA ALA A 61 0.91 1.38 -9.21
C ALA A 61 0.36 -0.05 -9.16
N ILE A 62 -0.81 -0.24 -8.54
CA ILE A 62 -1.45 -1.57 -8.45
C ILE A 62 -1.83 -2.08 -9.84
N ALA A 63 -2.48 -1.24 -10.67
CA ALA A 63 -2.91 -1.65 -11.99
C ALA A 63 -1.75 -1.93 -12.96
N SER A 64 -0.61 -1.26 -12.79
CA SER A 64 0.59 -1.48 -13.64
C SER A 64 1.15 -2.89 -13.54
N ASN A 65 0.79 -3.61 -12.49
CA ASN A 65 1.27 -4.97 -12.25
C ASN A 65 0.27 -6.04 -12.73
N SER A 66 -0.89 -5.64 -13.25
CA SER A 66 -1.90 -6.52 -13.87
C SER A 66 -1.56 -6.81 -15.33
N THR A 67 -1.89 -8.00 -15.83
CA THR A 67 -1.81 -8.30 -17.27
C THR A 67 -2.83 -7.48 -18.09
N ASP A 68 -3.91 -7.02 -17.45
CA ASP A 68 -4.85 -6.03 -17.98
C ASP A 68 -4.98 -4.87 -16.98
N GLY A 69 -4.12 -3.87 -17.15
CA GLY A 69 -4.12 -2.69 -16.29
C GLY A 69 -5.39 -1.85 -16.40
N ALA A 70 -6.06 -1.85 -17.56
CA ALA A 70 -7.29 -1.07 -17.74
C ALA A 70 -8.45 -1.66 -16.94
N ALA A 71 -8.65 -2.98 -17.03
CA ALA A 71 -9.63 -3.69 -16.23
C ALA A 71 -9.32 -3.57 -14.72
N ALA A 72 -8.05 -3.63 -14.34
CA ALA A 72 -7.63 -3.43 -12.96
C ALA A 72 -7.99 -2.02 -12.43
N LYS A 73 -7.70 -0.96 -13.18
CA LYS A 73 -8.09 0.42 -12.79
C LYS A 73 -9.60 0.59 -12.70
N GLN A 74 -10.35 0.04 -13.65
CA GLN A 74 -11.81 0.10 -13.64
C GLN A 74 -12.36 -0.59 -12.38
N ARG A 75 -11.74 -1.71 -11.99
CA ARG A 75 -12.12 -2.44 -10.80
C ARG A 75 -11.79 -1.69 -9.51
N LEU A 76 -10.58 -1.17 -9.37
CA LEU A 76 -10.18 -0.35 -8.21
C LEU A 76 -11.10 0.87 -8.04
N THR A 77 -11.50 1.49 -9.16
CA THR A 77 -12.48 2.57 -9.17
C THR A 77 -13.86 2.10 -8.67
N LYS A 78 -14.35 0.95 -9.16
CA LYS A 78 -15.62 0.35 -8.73
C LYS A 78 -15.61 0.03 -7.23
N ASP A 79 -14.53 -0.56 -6.74
CA ASP A 79 -14.39 -0.95 -5.33
C ASP A 79 -14.10 0.26 -4.44
N GLN A 80 -13.93 1.46 -5.01
CA GLN A 80 -13.63 2.70 -4.31
C GLN A 80 -12.32 2.63 -3.51
N PHE A 81 -11.30 2.04 -4.14
CA PHE A 81 -9.93 2.07 -3.64
C PHE A 81 -9.48 3.51 -3.39
N THR A 82 -8.80 3.73 -2.26
CA THR A 82 -8.33 5.06 -1.85
C THR A 82 -6.81 5.14 -1.89
N ARG A 83 -6.12 4.20 -1.25
CA ARG A 83 -4.67 4.13 -1.15
C ARG A 83 -4.24 2.75 -0.66
N GLY A 84 -2.99 2.38 -0.91
CA GLY A 84 -2.37 1.19 -0.35
C GLY A 84 -0.98 1.49 0.17
N TYR A 85 -0.41 0.51 0.88
CA TYR A 85 0.97 0.55 1.32
C TYR A 85 1.51 -0.87 1.40
N GLU A 86 2.75 -1.07 0.96
CA GLU A 86 3.44 -2.36 1.03
C GLU A 86 4.80 -2.22 1.69
N LYS A 87 5.19 -3.24 2.47
CA LYS A 87 6.53 -3.38 3.05
C LYS A 87 7.09 -4.75 2.72
N GLY A 88 8.39 -4.82 2.51
CA GLY A 88 9.12 -6.06 2.31
C GLY A 88 10.29 -6.18 3.26
N TRP A 89 10.61 -7.41 3.64
CA TRP A 89 11.75 -7.75 4.48
C TRP A 89 12.42 -9.03 4.02
N VAL A 90 13.71 -9.16 4.32
CA VAL A 90 14.52 -10.35 4.02
C VAL A 90 15.28 -10.79 5.26
N GLN A 91 15.13 -12.06 5.62
CA GLN A 91 15.98 -12.74 6.60
C GLN A 91 17.22 -13.30 5.89
N GLN A 92 18.36 -12.61 5.97
CA GLN A 92 19.54 -12.93 5.15
C GLN A 92 20.15 -14.31 5.44
N SER A 93 20.01 -14.80 6.67
CA SER A 93 20.55 -16.10 7.10
C SER A 93 19.88 -17.27 6.38
N THR A 94 18.57 -17.18 6.16
CA THR A 94 17.74 -18.26 5.58
C THR A 94 17.31 -17.99 4.14
N GLY A 95 17.37 -16.73 3.69
CA GLY A 95 16.79 -16.30 2.42
C GLY A 95 15.26 -16.21 2.43
N LEU A 96 14.63 -16.27 3.61
CA LEU A 96 13.20 -16.07 3.76
C LEU A 96 12.85 -14.60 3.47
N VAL A 97 11.88 -14.41 2.60
CA VAL A 97 11.32 -13.08 2.31
C VAL A 97 9.93 -13.00 2.93
N LEU A 98 9.61 -11.85 3.51
CA LEU A 98 8.30 -11.48 4.01
C LEU A 98 7.85 -10.22 3.28
N VAL A 99 6.60 -10.17 2.87
CA VAL A 99 5.97 -8.95 2.36
C VAL A 99 4.59 -8.82 2.99
N GLU A 100 4.25 -7.60 3.36
CA GLU A 100 2.94 -7.24 3.87
C GLU A 100 2.37 -6.08 3.06
N GLY A 101 1.05 -6.10 2.86
CA GLY A 101 0.31 -5.05 2.16
C GLY A 101 -0.99 -4.71 2.87
N ALA A 102 -1.37 -3.44 2.84
CA ALA A 102 -2.67 -2.94 3.27
C ALA A 102 -3.26 -2.06 2.18
N TYR A 103 -4.48 -2.39 1.75
CA TYR A 103 -5.22 -1.66 0.72
C TYR A 103 -6.52 -1.12 1.33
N GLU A 104 -6.65 0.20 1.31
CA GLU A 104 -7.75 0.94 1.91
C GLU A 104 -8.81 1.30 0.88
N PHE A 105 -10.05 1.06 1.25
CA PHE A 105 -11.23 1.38 0.46
C PHE A 105 -12.10 2.38 1.21
N LYS A 106 -12.90 3.13 0.46
CA LYS A 106 -13.84 4.09 1.05
C LYS A 106 -14.87 3.41 1.96
N LEU A 107 -15.32 2.22 1.55
CA LEU A 107 -16.35 1.45 2.24
C LEU A 107 -15.88 0.03 2.53
N ASN A 108 -16.41 -0.56 3.61
CA ASN A 108 -16.21 -1.97 3.95
C ASN A 108 -16.61 -2.92 2.81
N SER A 109 -17.64 -2.58 2.04
CA SER A 109 -18.06 -3.36 0.87
C SER A 109 -16.97 -3.40 -0.20
N GLY A 110 -16.29 -2.29 -0.45
CA GLY A 110 -15.18 -2.21 -1.40
C GLY A 110 -14.04 -3.17 -1.06
N ALA A 111 -13.63 -3.19 0.21
CA ALA A 111 -12.60 -4.12 0.69
C ALA A 111 -13.01 -5.60 0.55
N ARG A 112 -14.29 -5.92 0.77
CA ARG A 112 -14.83 -7.29 0.64
C ARG A 112 -14.99 -7.72 -0.82
N ASP A 113 -15.40 -6.80 -1.68
CA ASP A 113 -15.51 -7.03 -3.12
C ASP A 113 -14.11 -7.30 -3.70
N TYR A 114 -13.14 -6.45 -3.34
CA TYR A 114 -11.75 -6.62 -3.71
C TYR A 114 -11.18 -7.94 -3.21
N PHE A 115 -11.40 -8.29 -1.94
CA PHE A 115 -11.02 -9.59 -1.37
C PHE A 115 -11.53 -10.79 -2.16
N SER A 116 -12.82 -10.76 -2.52
CA SER A 116 -13.48 -11.85 -3.26
C SER A 116 -12.89 -11.97 -4.68
N ALA A 117 -12.56 -10.84 -5.29
CA ALA A 117 -11.90 -10.81 -6.59
C ALA A 117 -10.47 -11.29 -6.54
N SER A 118 -9.70 -10.87 -5.52
CA SER A 118 -8.34 -11.35 -5.28
C SER A 118 -8.32 -12.86 -5.14
N LYS A 119 -9.26 -13.45 -4.39
CA LYS A 119 -9.37 -14.92 -4.26
C LYS A 119 -9.58 -15.59 -5.61
N SER A 120 -10.49 -15.05 -6.43
CA SER A 120 -10.78 -15.57 -7.76
C SER A 120 -9.58 -15.44 -8.70
N GLY A 121 -8.91 -14.28 -8.70
CA GLY A 121 -7.76 -14.04 -9.56
C GLY A 121 -6.55 -14.87 -9.14
N ASP A 122 -6.28 -15.00 -7.85
CA ASP A 122 -5.24 -15.90 -7.32
C ASP A 122 -5.47 -17.34 -7.76
N SER A 123 -6.71 -17.86 -7.65
CA SER A 123 -7.01 -19.24 -8.12
C SER A 123 -6.92 -19.42 -9.63
N SER A 124 -6.97 -18.34 -10.41
CA SER A 124 -6.85 -18.36 -11.86
C SER A 124 -5.40 -18.19 -12.33
N ASN A 125 -4.46 -17.95 -11.41
CA ASN A 125 -3.06 -17.73 -11.75
C ASN A 125 -2.33 -19.05 -12.04
N SER A 126 -1.39 -19.05 -12.99
CA SER A 126 -0.56 -20.22 -13.34
C SER A 126 0.32 -20.72 -12.20
N ASP A 127 0.73 -19.81 -11.32
CA ASP A 127 1.62 -20.07 -10.20
C ASP A 127 0.86 -20.63 -9.00
N PHE A 128 -0.48 -20.53 -8.97
CA PHE A 128 -1.32 -21.08 -7.91
C PHE A 128 -1.19 -22.60 -7.82
N LYS A 129 -1.16 -23.11 -6.59
CA LYS A 129 -1.01 -24.55 -6.28
C LYS A 129 -2.11 -25.09 -5.37
N GLY A 130 -2.95 -24.24 -4.80
CA GLY A 130 -4.06 -24.64 -3.95
C GLY A 130 -4.28 -23.67 -2.81
N PHE A 131 -5.46 -23.76 -2.19
CA PHE A 131 -5.77 -23.04 -0.96
C PHE A 131 -5.36 -23.87 0.27
N PHE A 132 -5.14 -23.18 1.38
CA PHE A 132 -5.01 -23.79 2.71
C PHE A 132 -5.89 -23.07 3.74
N ASP A 133 -6.19 -23.78 4.84
CA ASP A 133 -7.08 -23.29 5.88
C ASP A 133 -6.45 -22.18 6.72
N THR A 134 -7.25 -21.17 7.08
CA THR A 134 -6.85 -20.04 7.92
C THR A 134 -7.63 -20.04 9.25
N PRO A 135 -7.50 -21.08 10.10
CA PRO A 135 -8.30 -21.21 11.31
C PRO A 135 -8.08 -20.01 12.24
N GLY A 136 -9.18 -19.44 12.76
CA GLY A 136 -9.13 -18.29 13.66
C GLY A 136 -8.90 -16.94 12.97
N LEU A 137 -8.98 -16.88 11.64
CA LEU A 137 -8.94 -15.64 10.87
C LEU A 137 -10.12 -15.61 9.89
N SER A 138 -11.02 -14.62 10.01
CA SER A 138 -12.21 -14.54 9.16
C SER A 138 -12.69 -13.09 8.96
N PRO A 139 -13.05 -12.68 7.72
CA PRO A 139 -12.91 -13.45 6.48
C PRO A 139 -11.46 -13.48 5.98
N ALA A 140 -10.98 -14.66 5.56
CA ALA A 140 -9.63 -14.86 5.04
C ALA A 140 -9.53 -16.07 4.09
N TYR A 141 -8.46 -16.13 3.31
CA TYR A 141 -7.99 -17.35 2.64
C TYR A 141 -6.46 -17.42 2.64
N GLY A 142 -5.94 -18.65 2.68
CA GLY A 142 -4.53 -18.94 2.45
C GLY A 142 -4.34 -19.55 1.08
N ALA A 143 -3.26 -19.22 0.38
CA ALA A 143 -2.95 -19.73 -0.96
C ALA A 143 -1.47 -20.09 -1.09
N HIS A 144 -1.21 -21.25 -1.71
CA HIS A 144 0.11 -21.70 -2.12
C HIS A 144 0.41 -21.24 -3.54
N PHE A 145 1.62 -20.74 -3.75
CA PHE A 145 2.14 -20.37 -5.05
C PHE A 145 3.52 -20.99 -5.30
N LYS A 146 3.83 -21.18 -6.57
CA LYS A 146 5.16 -21.51 -7.05
C LYS A 146 5.36 -20.82 -8.38
N SER A 147 6.23 -19.82 -8.39
CA SER A 147 6.56 -19.06 -9.60
C SER A 147 7.24 -19.93 -10.65
N SER A 148 7.28 -19.43 -11.89
CA SER A 148 7.89 -20.12 -13.03
C SER A 148 9.37 -20.47 -12.85
N ASP A 149 10.12 -19.70 -12.04
CA ASP A 149 11.51 -20.01 -11.66
C ASP A 149 11.63 -21.04 -10.52
N GLY A 150 10.48 -21.57 -10.06
CA GLY A 150 10.37 -22.60 -9.04
C GLY A 150 10.39 -22.09 -7.61
N PHE A 151 10.36 -20.79 -7.37
CA PHE A 151 10.36 -20.21 -6.02
C PHE A 151 8.99 -20.40 -5.33
N PRO A 152 8.92 -21.16 -4.22
CA PRO A 152 7.67 -21.39 -3.52
C PRO A 152 7.37 -20.26 -2.53
N SER A 153 6.09 -19.93 -2.41
CA SER A 153 5.59 -18.90 -1.50
C SER A 153 4.16 -19.17 -1.06
N ASP A 154 3.85 -18.77 0.16
CA ASP A 154 2.51 -18.85 0.72
C ASP A 154 2.00 -17.45 1.05
N ALA A 155 0.73 -17.20 0.75
CA ALA A 155 0.05 -15.96 1.07
C ALA A 155 -1.15 -16.21 1.98
N VAL A 156 -1.44 -15.26 2.86
CA VAL A 156 -2.71 -15.15 3.58
C VAL A 156 -3.29 -13.77 3.29
N VAL A 157 -4.51 -13.74 2.77
CA VAL A 157 -5.26 -12.52 2.48
C VAL A 157 -6.50 -12.47 3.38
N PHE A 158 -6.79 -11.32 3.96
CA PHE A 158 -7.91 -11.14 4.88
C PHE A 158 -8.51 -9.73 4.82
N VAL A 159 -9.70 -9.54 5.39
CA VAL A 159 -10.38 -8.24 5.44
C VAL A 159 -10.62 -7.83 6.89
N LYS A 160 -10.38 -6.56 7.20
CA LYS A 160 -10.79 -5.92 8.46
C LYS A 160 -11.38 -4.55 8.16
N GLY A 161 -12.70 -4.42 8.31
CA GLY A 161 -13.48 -3.24 7.91
C GLY A 161 -13.21 -2.82 6.47
N ASN A 162 -12.67 -1.62 6.29
CA ASN A 162 -12.39 -1.01 4.99
C ASN A 162 -10.99 -1.34 4.45
N LEU A 163 -10.29 -2.29 5.07
CA LEU A 163 -8.97 -2.76 4.65
C LEU A 163 -9.02 -4.17 4.08
N ASN A 164 -8.37 -4.38 2.94
CA ASN A 164 -7.89 -5.68 2.51
C ASN A 164 -6.39 -5.78 2.83
N LEU A 165 -5.98 -6.82 3.54
CA LEU A 165 -4.60 -7.02 3.96
C LEU A 165 -4.06 -8.33 3.40
N VAL A 166 -2.76 -8.35 3.12
CA VAL A 166 -2.03 -9.50 2.61
C VAL A 166 -0.72 -9.67 3.36
N VAL A 167 -0.40 -10.92 3.69
CA VAL A 167 0.91 -11.36 4.18
C VAL A 167 1.40 -12.45 3.25
N VAL A 168 2.63 -12.35 2.76
CA VAL A 168 3.25 -13.39 1.95
C VAL A 168 4.63 -13.71 2.48
N MET A 169 4.97 -15.00 2.55
CA MET A 169 6.34 -15.42 2.76
C MET A 169 6.82 -16.33 1.63
N GLY A 170 8.11 -16.30 1.35
CA GLY A 170 8.74 -17.10 0.29
C GLY A 170 10.16 -17.52 0.63
N ASN A 171 10.53 -18.75 0.30
CA ASN A 171 11.89 -19.25 0.46
C ASN A 171 12.14 -20.42 -0.49
N ARG A 172 13.31 -20.50 -1.14
CA ARG A 172 13.68 -21.62 -2.02
C ARG A 172 13.65 -22.99 -1.35
N SER A 173 13.85 -23.07 -0.03
CA SER A 173 13.74 -24.31 0.73
C SER A 173 12.29 -24.73 1.03
N GLY A 174 11.31 -23.91 0.70
CA GLY A 174 9.90 -24.06 1.09
C GLY A 174 9.49 -23.09 2.21
N VAL A 175 8.18 -22.89 2.34
CA VAL A 175 7.55 -22.01 3.33
C VAL A 175 6.65 -22.85 4.22
N ASP A 176 6.69 -22.59 5.52
CA ASP A 176 5.75 -23.16 6.48
C ASP A 176 4.53 -22.24 6.58
N SER A 177 3.39 -22.71 6.08
CA SER A 177 2.12 -21.95 6.05
C SER A 177 1.67 -21.51 7.44
N SER A 178 2.05 -22.23 8.49
CA SER A 178 1.73 -21.85 9.88
C SER A 178 2.45 -20.56 10.29
N ARG A 179 3.65 -20.29 9.76
CA ARG A 179 4.40 -19.05 10.01
C ARG A 179 3.75 -17.86 9.32
N VAL A 180 3.28 -18.05 8.08
CA VAL A 180 2.54 -17.01 7.34
C VAL A 180 1.22 -16.69 8.05
N LEU A 181 0.50 -17.73 8.47
CA LEU A 181 -0.75 -17.58 9.22
C LEU A 181 -0.55 -16.90 10.57
N ALA A 182 0.54 -17.21 11.29
CA ALA A 182 0.85 -16.56 12.57
C ALA A 182 1.06 -15.05 12.39
N GLN A 183 1.83 -14.65 11.36
CA GLN A 183 2.05 -13.24 11.04
C GLN A 183 0.74 -12.54 10.62
N ALA A 184 -0.08 -13.18 9.77
CA ALA A 184 -1.39 -12.65 9.39
C ALA A 184 -2.34 -12.45 10.58
N LYS A 185 -2.33 -13.37 11.56
CA LYS A 185 -3.11 -13.22 12.80
C LYS A 185 -2.60 -12.08 13.68
N ALA A 186 -1.29 -11.90 13.78
CA ALA A 186 -0.69 -10.78 14.51
C ALA A 186 -1.10 -9.45 13.87
N GLN A 187 -1.00 -9.35 12.54
CA GLN A 187 -1.41 -8.16 11.80
C GLN A 187 -2.91 -7.91 11.91
N PHE A 188 -3.75 -8.95 11.81
CA PHE A 188 -5.19 -8.81 12.03
C PHE A 188 -5.53 -8.33 13.43
N SER A 189 -4.80 -8.78 14.46
CA SER A 189 -5.02 -8.37 15.84
C SER A 189 -4.66 -6.89 16.06
N SER A 190 -3.58 -6.42 15.41
CA SER A 190 -3.09 -5.04 15.52
C SER A 190 -3.87 -4.04 14.65
N ALA A 191 -4.36 -4.46 13.48
CA ALA A 191 -5.00 -3.55 12.54
C ALA A 191 -6.27 -2.90 13.13
N PRO A 192 -6.56 -1.62 12.83
CA PRO A 192 -7.79 -0.99 13.29
C PRO A 192 -9.02 -1.63 12.64
N ALA A 193 -10.19 -1.45 13.26
CA ALA A 193 -11.44 -1.93 12.67
C ALA A 193 -11.78 -1.19 11.37
N ASN A 194 -11.53 0.11 11.31
CA ASN A 194 -11.60 0.93 10.09
C ASN A 194 -10.55 2.05 10.16
N THR A 195 -10.05 2.50 9.02
CA THR A 195 -9.14 3.65 8.91
C THR A 195 -9.84 4.91 8.39
N LEU A 196 -10.99 4.74 7.73
CA LEU A 196 -11.84 5.83 7.25
C LEU A 196 -13.21 5.80 7.95
N PRO A 197 -13.84 6.97 8.19
CA PRO A 197 -15.20 7.05 8.69
C PRO A 197 -16.16 6.27 7.78
N GLN A 198 -16.98 5.41 8.38
CA GLN A 198 -18.02 4.66 7.67
C GLN A 198 -19.34 5.43 7.75
N PRO A 199 -20.08 5.61 6.63
CA PRO A 199 -21.43 6.15 6.68
C PRO A 199 -22.28 5.33 7.66
N GLY A 200 -23.08 6.02 8.50
CA GLY A 200 -23.88 5.39 9.55
C GLY A 200 -24.63 4.16 9.03
N ALA A 201 -24.51 3.04 9.76
CA ALA A 201 -24.89 1.69 9.35
C ALA A 201 -26.21 1.63 8.57
N SER A 202 -26.09 1.68 7.24
CA SER A 202 -27.13 1.29 6.29
C SER A 202 -26.51 0.23 5.42
N SER A 203 -26.58 -0.99 5.90
CA SER A 203 -26.16 -2.19 5.19
C SER A 203 -27.02 -2.37 3.95
N SER A 204 -26.54 -1.88 2.82
CA SER A 204 -26.97 -2.38 1.51
C SER A 204 -25.87 -3.30 1.01
N ALA A 205 -25.98 -4.59 1.36
CA ALA A 205 -25.25 -5.63 0.68
C ALA A 205 -25.83 -5.72 -0.75
N SER A 206 -25.27 -4.94 -1.66
CA SER A 206 -25.57 -5.03 -3.08
C SER A 206 -24.92 -6.32 -3.59
N GLY A 207 -25.72 -7.37 -3.73
CA GLY A 207 -25.31 -8.55 -4.49
C GLY A 207 -25.02 -8.14 -5.92
N VAL A 208 -23.78 -8.32 -6.37
CA VAL A 208 -23.39 -8.05 -7.76
C VAL A 208 -22.79 -9.30 -8.37
N ASN A 209 -23.22 -9.57 -9.60
CA ASN A 209 -22.86 -10.73 -10.41
C ASN A 209 -21.33 -10.94 -10.50
N PRO A 210 -20.86 -12.20 -10.50
CA PRO A 210 -19.47 -12.54 -10.80
C PRO A 210 -19.21 -12.32 -12.29
N LEU A 211 -19.02 -11.06 -12.69
CA LEU A 211 -18.39 -10.77 -13.97
C LEU A 211 -16.94 -11.24 -13.86
N ALA A 212 -16.68 -12.35 -14.54
CA ALA A 212 -15.39 -12.97 -14.72
C ALA A 212 -14.38 -11.95 -15.24
N LEU A 213 -13.50 -11.50 -14.35
CA LEU A 213 -12.28 -10.78 -14.69
C LEU A 213 -11.17 -11.49 -13.96
N GLY A 214 -10.56 -12.47 -14.63
CA GLY A 214 -9.47 -13.31 -14.10
C GLY A 214 -8.16 -12.56 -13.92
N ILE A 215 -8.18 -11.33 -13.40
CA ILE A 215 -7.01 -10.43 -13.47
C ILE A 215 -6.91 -9.55 -12.23
N PHE A 216 -7.02 -10.15 -11.05
CA PHE A 216 -6.57 -9.46 -9.83
C PHE A 216 -5.92 -10.47 -8.90
N THR A 217 -4.60 -10.47 -8.88
CA THR A 217 -3.82 -11.37 -8.07
C THR A 217 -3.11 -10.57 -7.00
N GLY A 218 -3.84 -10.20 -5.94
CA GLY A 218 -3.26 -9.48 -4.80
C GLY A 218 -2.06 -10.22 -4.20
N ALA A 219 -2.02 -11.56 -4.29
CA ALA A 219 -0.88 -12.34 -3.81
C ALA A 219 0.26 -12.50 -4.83
N VAL A 220 -0.01 -12.58 -6.14
CA VAL A 220 1.03 -12.83 -7.16
C VAL A 220 1.98 -11.65 -7.32
N LEU A 221 1.50 -10.42 -7.11
CA LEU A 221 2.33 -9.22 -7.18
C LEU A 221 3.47 -9.27 -6.17
N VAL A 222 3.16 -9.79 -5.00
CA VAL A 222 4.12 -10.01 -3.96
C VAL A 222 5.15 -11.08 -4.39
N VAL A 223 4.72 -12.20 -4.97
CA VAL A 223 5.60 -13.31 -5.39
C VAL A 223 6.65 -12.91 -6.44
N ALA A 224 6.29 -12.09 -7.44
CA ALA A 224 7.25 -11.57 -8.43
C ALA A 224 8.30 -10.63 -7.80
N VAL A 225 7.90 -9.87 -6.78
CA VAL A 225 8.81 -9.09 -5.94
C VAL A 225 9.71 -10.01 -5.10
N LEU A 226 9.21 -11.12 -4.56
CA LEU A 226 10.04 -12.08 -3.79
C LEU A 226 11.19 -12.64 -4.65
N ALA A 227 10.92 -13.04 -5.90
CA ALA A 227 11.95 -13.55 -6.81
C ALA A 227 13.01 -12.48 -7.15
N SER A 228 12.56 -11.24 -7.39
CA SER A 228 13.44 -10.11 -7.71
C SER A 228 14.31 -9.69 -6.51
N VAL A 229 13.72 -9.66 -5.32
CA VAL A 229 14.40 -9.39 -4.04
C VAL A 229 15.45 -10.47 -3.77
N VAL A 230 15.08 -11.75 -3.83
CA VAL A 230 16.03 -12.86 -3.64
C VAL A 230 17.14 -12.82 -4.69
N ALA A 231 16.84 -12.54 -5.97
CA ALA A 231 17.86 -12.43 -7.01
C ALA A 231 18.86 -11.29 -6.75
N LEU A 232 18.40 -10.13 -6.25
CA LEU A 232 19.27 -9.00 -5.91
C LEU A 232 20.10 -9.26 -4.65
N PHE A 233 19.53 -9.90 -3.63
CA PHE A 233 20.26 -10.25 -2.41
C PHE A 233 21.23 -11.42 -2.61
N LEU A 234 20.91 -12.39 -3.48
CA LEU A 234 21.83 -13.46 -3.87
C LEU A 234 22.93 -12.96 -4.83
N ARG A 235 22.66 -11.96 -5.69
CA ARG A 235 23.73 -11.31 -6.50
C ARG A 235 24.78 -10.58 -5.66
N ARG A 236 24.43 -10.15 -4.44
CA ARG A 236 25.41 -9.61 -3.47
C ARG A 236 26.36 -10.67 -2.90
N ARG A 237 26.16 -11.97 -3.20
CA ARG A 237 27.07 -13.06 -2.78
C ARG A 237 28.20 -13.37 -3.77
N THR A 238 28.35 -12.67 -4.89
CA THR A 238 29.48 -12.92 -5.80
C THR A 238 30.70 -12.11 -5.36
N PRO A 239 31.81 -12.73 -4.90
CA PRO A 239 33.07 -12.04 -4.75
C PRO A 239 33.65 -11.87 -6.16
N GLY A 240 33.75 -10.61 -6.61
CA GLY A 240 34.44 -10.30 -7.86
C GLY A 240 33.50 -9.92 -9.00
N GLN A 241 32.93 -8.73 -8.93
CA GLN A 241 32.80 -7.88 -10.10
C GLN A 241 32.77 -6.42 -9.65
N ALA A 242 33.63 -5.62 -10.27
CA ALA A 242 33.93 -4.25 -9.92
C ALA A 242 32.66 -3.39 -9.77
N ALA A 243 32.70 -2.51 -8.77
CA ALA A 243 31.65 -1.60 -8.40
C ALA A 243 31.14 -0.77 -9.59
N ALA A 244 29.93 -1.07 -10.06
CA ALA A 244 29.04 -0.03 -10.55
C ALA A 244 28.37 0.56 -9.31
N ALA A 245 28.72 1.79 -8.96
CA ALA A 245 28.25 2.48 -7.77
C ALA A 245 26.71 2.50 -7.71
N ALA A 246 26.14 1.65 -6.86
CA ALA A 246 24.77 1.81 -6.40
C ALA A 246 24.72 3.08 -5.57
N ALA A 247 23.85 4.03 -5.93
CA ALA A 247 23.66 5.27 -5.17
C ALA A 247 23.32 4.93 -3.70
N PRO A 248 24.00 5.55 -2.72
CA PRO A 248 23.77 5.26 -1.30
C PRO A 248 22.34 5.66 -0.89
N PRO A 249 21.79 5.05 0.18
CA PRO A 249 20.52 5.48 0.76
C PRO A 249 20.60 6.96 1.15
N LEU A 250 19.58 7.73 0.76
CA LEU A 250 19.48 9.16 1.04
C LEU A 250 19.68 9.42 2.53
N THR A 251 20.78 10.06 2.89
CA THR A 251 21.12 10.42 4.27
C THR A 251 21.07 11.93 4.39
N LEU A 252 20.17 12.45 5.23
CA LEU A 252 19.99 13.89 5.45
C LEU A 252 20.58 14.32 6.79
N SER A 253 21.05 15.57 6.87
CA SER A 253 21.39 16.22 8.13
C SER A 253 20.14 16.37 9.01
N GLY A 254 20.30 16.49 10.33
CA GLY A 254 19.17 16.55 11.26
C GLY A 254 18.22 17.75 11.04
N ASP A 255 18.73 18.82 10.43
CA ASP A 255 17.95 19.98 9.99
C ASP A 255 17.42 19.86 8.54
N GLY A 256 17.77 18.77 7.86
CA GLY A 256 17.39 18.46 6.48
C GLY A 256 17.94 19.44 5.45
N ARG A 257 18.97 20.25 5.76
CA ARG A 257 19.56 21.21 4.80
C ARG A 257 20.59 20.57 3.88
N TYR A 258 21.23 19.50 4.32
CA TYR A 258 22.29 18.82 3.59
C TYR A 258 21.96 17.35 3.38
N TRP A 259 22.45 16.79 2.27
CA TRP A 259 22.42 15.36 1.99
C TRP A 259 23.84 14.82 1.82
N TRP A 260 24.06 13.57 2.23
CA TRP A 260 25.36 12.92 2.19
C TRP A 260 25.45 11.98 0.98
N ASP A 261 26.50 12.13 0.18
CA ASP A 261 26.71 11.33 -1.05
C ASP A 261 27.64 10.11 -0.85
N GLY A 262 28.12 9.91 0.38
CA GLY A 262 29.14 8.89 0.71
C GLY A 262 30.53 9.45 0.96
N GLY A 263 30.84 10.67 0.52
CA GLY A 263 32.13 11.34 0.68
C GLY A 263 32.06 12.80 1.16
N GLY A 264 30.92 13.47 1.02
CA GLY A 264 30.71 14.87 1.41
C GLY A 264 29.24 15.24 1.62
N TRP A 265 29.03 16.35 2.35
CA TRP A 265 27.71 16.95 2.55
C TRP A 265 27.43 17.96 1.43
N HIS A 266 26.26 17.86 0.82
CA HIS A 266 25.80 18.71 -0.27
C HIS A 266 24.52 19.43 0.09
N ASP A 267 24.39 20.69 -0.33
CA ASP A 267 23.21 21.50 -0.04
C ASP A 267 22.00 21.02 -0.87
N THR A 268 20.89 20.77 -0.18
CA THR A 268 19.61 20.33 -0.76
C THR A 268 18.93 21.38 -1.64
N GLU A 269 19.27 22.67 -1.47
CA GLU A 269 18.76 23.77 -2.30
C GLU A 269 19.53 23.95 -3.61
N ASN A 270 20.75 23.41 -3.70
CA ASN A 270 21.63 23.56 -4.87
C ASN A 270 21.85 22.26 -5.63
N SER A 271 21.55 21.12 -5.02
CA SER A 271 21.78 19.81 -5.62
C SER A 271 20.75 18.82 -5.15
N VAL A 272 20.42 17.86 -6.03
CA VAL A 272 19.49 16.78 -5.69
C VAL A 272 20.26 15.47 -5.56
N PRO A 273 20.05 14.73 -4.47
CA PRO A 273 20.60 13.39 -4.34
C PRO A 273 20.18 12.49 -5.51
N PRO A 274 21.08 11.63 -6.02
CA PRO A 274 20.76 10.69 -7.09
C PRO A 274 19.77 9.63 -6.60
N GLY A 275 18.80 9.28 -7.44
CA GLY A 275 17.85 8.19 -7.18
C GLY A 275 16.65 8.52 -6.29
N VAL A 276 16.46 9.80 -5.91
CA VAL A 276 15.29 10.22 -5.11
C VAL A 276 14.01 10.30 -5.94
N GLN A 277 12.88 10.02 -5.29
CA GLN A 277 11.55 10.11 -5.90
C GLN A 277 11.28 11.54 -6.38
N ARG A 278 10.75 11.70 -7.60
CA ARG A 278 10.34 12.97 -8.20
C ARG A 278 8.81 13.08 -8.25
N SER A 279 8.29 14.30 -8.22
CA SER A 279 6.89 14.56 -8.55
C SER A 279 6.64 14.31 -10.04
N PRO A 280 5.38 14.04 -10.47
CA PRO A 280 5.06 13.75 -11.87
C PRO A 280 5.46 14.85 -12.86
N ASP A 281 5.42 16.10 -12.43
CA ASP A 281 5.83 17.29 -13.21
C ASP A 281 7.35 17.54 -13.16
N GLY A 282 8.09 16.73 -12.40
CA GLY A 282 9.53 16.88 -12.16
C GLY A 282 9.92 18.12 -11.37
N ALA A 283 8.95 18.88 -10.84
CA ALA A 283 9.18 20.14 -10.11
C ALA A 283 9.70 19.91 -8.69
N TYR A 284 9.42 18.74 -8.12
CA TYR A 284 9.76 18.39 -6.75
C TYR A 284 10.50 17.05 -6.64
N TRP A 285 11.24 16.88 -5.55
CA TRP A 285 11.73 15.61 -5.06
C TRP A 285 11.31 15.36 -3.62
N TYR A 286 11.17 14.08 -3.27
CA TYR A 286 10.81 13.67 -1.92
C TYR A 286 12.04 13.37 -1.10
N ASP A 287 12.16 14.00 0.07
CA ASP A 287 13.31 13.86 0.96
C ASP A 287 13.12 12.78 2.03
N GLY A 288 12.00 12.05 2.01
CA GLY A 288 11.61 11.08 3.03
C GLY A 288 10.64 11.65 4.08
N SER A 289 10.39 12.96 4.08
CA SER A 289 9.46 13.64 5.00
C SER A 289 8.58 14.69 4.29
N ARG A 290 9.12 15.43 3.32
CA ARG A 290 8.44 16.50 2.57
C ARG A 290 8.91 16.57 1.12
N TRP A 291 8.07 17.19 0.28
CA TRP A 291 8.40 17.53 -1.10
C TRP A 291 9.22 18.82 -1.16
N ARG A 292 10.32 18.81 -1.92
CA ARG A 292 11.25 19.94 -2.11
C ARG A 292 11.38 20.28 -3.57
N LEU A 293 11.48 21.57 -3.88
CA LEU A 293 11.67 22.02 -5.26
C LEU A 293 13.00 21.47 -5.82
N VAL A 294 13.01 21.08 -7.09
CA VAL A 294 14.24 20.78 -7.80
C VAL A 294 14.99 22.09 -8.06
N PRO A 295 16.27 22.21 -7.66
CA PRO A 295 17.09 23.39 -7.93
C PRO A 295 17.09 23.74 -9.43
N GLY A 296 16.76 24.98 -9.76
CA GLY A 296 16.73 25.47 -11.15
C GLY A 296 15.56 25.00 -12.00
N TRP A 297 14.52 24.38 -11.42
CA TRP A 297 13.33 24.00 -12.20
C TRP A 297 12.61 25.22 -12.75
N GLN A 298 12.27 25.15 -14.04
CA GLN A 298 11.39 26.10 -14.72
C GLN A 298 10.26 25.30 -15.38
N PRO A 299 9.01 25.78 -15.33
CA PRO A 299 7.93 25.16 -16.07
C PRO A 299 8.25 25.18 -17.56
N ARG A 300 8.14 24.03 -18.24
CA ARG A 300 8.24 24.00 -19.71
C ARG A 300 7.02 24.72 -20.29
N PRO A 301 7.19 25.58 -21.31
CA PRO A 301 6.08 26.25 -21.99
C PRO A 301 5.19 25.26 -22.75
#